data_AF-A0A661BB45-F1
#
_entry.id   AF-A0A661BB45-F1
#
_cell.length_a   1.000
_cell.length_b   1.000
_cell.length_c   1.000
_cell.angle_alpha   90.00
_cell.angle_beta   90.00
_cell.angle_gamma   90.00
#
_symmetry.space_group_name_H-M   'P 1'
#
loop_
_entity.id
_entity.type
_entity.pdbx_description
1 polymer ?
#
loop_
_entity_poly.entity_id
_entity_poly.type
_entity_poly.pdbx_seq_one_letter_code
_entity_poly.pdbx_strand_id
1 'polypeptide(L)'
;MSEQLTYSDAIEKVLLDNNYVAPLRKIYKEIEKYRKLTGKTPEKTIQERVQRDERFTRVGLGTYALTEYLDKLPVSPKPQNEEQEKEQTHYAIQGMLLEIGNVKGFDTYSPNKNALFNRKNLSQIMTIEIFPNFTYPEIVRTAKFIDVLWFNKRGFPKFAFEVEITTGFRNSLVKFSELSDFDMKFYLIA
;
A
#
# COMPACT_ATOMS: atom_id res chain seq x y z
N MET A 1 -36.10 19.27 8.05
CA MET A 1 -34.84 18.67 8.54
C MET A 1 -34.07 18.24 7.30
N SER A 2 -32.84 18.71 7.09
CA SER A 2 -32.03 18.21 5.98
C SER A 2 -31.76 16.73 6.21
N GLU A 3 -32.30 15.85 5.35
CA GLU A 3 -32.04 14.42 5.45
C GLU A 3 -30.53 14.19 5.38
N GLN A 4 -30.01 13.50 6.41
CA GLN A 4 -28.61 13.13 6.44
C GLN A 4 -28.39 12.04 5.38
N LEU A 5 -27.58 12.34 4.35
CA LEU A 5 -27.14 11.41 3.30
C LEU A 5 -26.82 10.04 3.87
N THR A 6 -27.24 8.95 3.22
CA THR A 6 -26.90 7.59 3.67
C THR A 6 -25.39 7.35 3.61
N TYR A 7 -24.90 6.25 4.21
CA TYR A 7 -23.48 5.89 4.08
C TYR A 7 -23.09 5.70 2.61
N SER A 8 -23.93 5.05 1.81
CA SER A 8 -23.65 4.87 0.40
C SER A 8 -23.65 6.19 -0.36
N ASP A 9 -24.60 7.10 -0.11
CA ASP A 9 -24.61 8.41 -0.79
C ASP A 9 -23.39 9.26 -0.41
N ALA A 10 -22.94 9.17 0.85
CA ALA A 10 -21.73 9.83 1.31
C ALA A 10 -20.47 9.23 0.65
N ILE A 11 -20.38 7.91 0.52
CA ILE A 11 -19.29 7.23 -0.18
C ILE A 11 -19.28 7.64 -1.66
N GLU A 12 -20.44 7.69 -2.31
CA GLU A 12 -20.59 8.13 -3.69
C GLU A 12 -20.07 9.55 -3.89
N LYS A 13 -20.41 10.49 -2.99
CA LYS A 13 -19.85 11.85 -2.99
C LYS A 13 -18.33 11.86 -2.82
N VAL A 14 -17.76 11.04 -1.93
CA VAL A 14 -16.31 10.91 -1.81
C VAL A 14 -15.69 10.45 -3.14
N LEU A 15 -16.28 9.44 -3.79
CA LEU A 15 -15.74 8.92 -5.05
C LEU A 15 -15.85 9.95 -6.17
N LEU A 16 -16.95 10.67 -6.30
CA LEU A 16 -17.12 11.77 -7.26
C LEU A 16 -16.01 12.82 -7.12
N ASP A 17 -15.74 13.27 -5.88
CA ASP A 17 -14.69 14.27 -5.59
C ASP A 17 -13.26 13.73 -5.80
N ASN A 18 -13.13 12.42 -6.03
CA ASN A 18 -11.86 11.72 -6.24
C ASN A 18 -11.73 11.13 -7.66
N ASN A 19 -12.37 11.73 -8.66
CA ASN A 19 -12.38 11.25 -10.04
C ASN A 19 -12.90 9.82 -10.16
N TYR A 20 -14.01 9.54 -9.47
CA TYR A 20 -14.78 8.29 -9.48
C TYR A 20 -14.09 7.10 -8.82
N VAL A 21 -12.88 7.24 -8.26
CA VAL A 21 -12.10 6.12 -7.67
C VAL A 21 -11.32 6.55 -6.43
N ALA A 22 -11.36 5.73 -5.37
CA ALA A 22 -10.56 5.98 -4.18
C ALA A 22 -10.20 4.68 -3.43
N PRO A 23 -9.02 4.60 -2.79
CA PRO A 23 -8.72 3.56 -1.82
C PRO A 23 -9.57 3.75 -0.55
N LEU A 24 -9.91 2.64 0.12
CA LEU A 24 -10.77 2.60 1.29
C LEU A 24 -10.30 3.54 2.41
N ARG A 25 -8.98 3.66 2.61
CA ARG A 25 -8.37 4.63 3.54
C ARG A 25 -8.77 6.08 3.23
N LYS A 26 -8.82 6.45 1.94
CA LYS A 26 -9.23 7.80 1.53
C LYS A 26 -10.72 8.01 1.75
N ILE A 27 -11.53 6.97 1.52
CA ILE A 27 -12.96 6.98 1.85
C ILE A 27 -13.15 7.24 3.35
N TYR A 28 -12.46 6.50 4.23
CA TYR A 28 -12.51 6.72 5.67
C TYR A 28 -12.14 8.14 6.08
N LYS A 29 -11.09 8.71 5.47
CA LYS A 29 -10.60 10.05 5.81
C LYS A 29 -11.55 11.17 5.37
N GLU A 30 -12.32 10.96 4.30
CA GLU A 30 -13.08 12.04 3.65
C GLU A 30 -14.59 11.93 3.80
N ILE A 31 -15.12 10.79 4.24
CA ILE A 31 -16.57 10.58 4.34
C ILE A 31 -17.27 11.56 5.29
N GLU A 32 -16.59 12.02 6.34
CA GLU A 32 -17.15 13.00 7.28
C GLU A 32 -17.39 14.39 6.68
N LYS A 33 -16.84 14.66 5.49
CA LYS A 33 -17.21 15.85 4.70
C LYS A 33 -18.69 15.85 4.31
N TYR A 34 -19.30 14.68 4.14
CA TYR A 34 -20.69 14.53 3.66
C TYR A 34 -21.61 13.91 4.71
N ARG A 35 -21.10 13.08 5.62
CA ARG A 35 -21.91 12.40 6.64
C ARG A 35 -21.09 12.15 7.91
N LYS A 36 -21.60 12.63 9.06
CA LYS A 36 -21.06 12.26 10.38
C LYS A 36 -21.10 10.75 10.59
N LEU A 37 -20.02 10.19 11.13
CA LEU A 37 -19.97 8.77 11.47
C LEU A 37 -20.92 8.47 12.64
N THR A 38 -21.64 7.36 12.52
CA THR A 38 -22.57 6.86 13.54
C THR A 38 -22.37 5.37 13.77
N GLY A 39 -22.69 4.92 14.99
CA GLY A 39 -22.55 3.51 15.40
C GLY A 39 -21.20 3.20 16.06
N LYS A 40 -21.04 1.95 16.51
CA LYS A 40 -19.83 1.51 17.24
C LYS A 40 -18.63 1.25 16.34
N THR A 41 -18.87 0.82 15.09
CA THR A 41 -17.83 0.44 14.13
C THR A 41 -18.13 1.03 12.75
N PRO A 42 -18.12 2.36 12.60
CA PRO A 42 -18.49 3.02 11.36
C PRO A 42 -17.64 2.59 10.16
N GLU A 43 -16.35 2.34 10.36
CA GLU A 43 -15.45 1.85 9.30
C GLU A 43 -15.86 0.47 8.74
N LYS A 44 -16.37 -0.42 9.59
CA LYS A 44 -16.92 -1.72 9.16
C LYS A 44 -18.20 -1.54 8.36
N THR A 45 -19.04 -0.57 8.73
CA THR A 45 -20.24 -0.22 7.95
C THR A 45 -19.85 0.32 6.58
N ILE A 46 -18.89 1.24 6.50
CA ILE A 46 -18.39 1.77 5.23
C ILE A 46 -17.83 0.63 4.36
N GLN A 47 -17.02 -0.25 4.95
CA GLN A 47 -16.43 -1.40 4.26
C GLN A 47 -17.50 -2.37 3.72
N GLU A 48 -18.53 -2.65 4.50
CA GLU A 48 -19.66 -3.48 4.06
C GLU A 48 -20.40 -2.83 2.90
N ARG A 49 -20.65 -1.52 2.96
CA ARG A 49 -21.36 -0.78 1.89
C ARG A 49 -20.61 -0.81 0.57
N VAL A 50 -19.31 -0.51 0.57
CA VAL A 50 -18.51 -0.57 -0.68
C VAL A 50 -18.41 -1.99 -1.27
N GLN A 51 -18.68 -3.03 -0.48
CA GLN A 51 -18.64 -4.42 -0.95
C GLN A 51 -20.00 -4.94 -1.43
N ARG A 52 -21.11 -4.42 -0.91
CA ARG A 52 -22.45 -4.97 -1.15
C ARG A 52 -23.36 -4.08 -1.97
N ASP A 53 -23.14 -2.77 -2.00
CA ASP A 53 -23.93 -1.83 -2.80
C ASP A 53 -23.42 -1.85 -4.25
N GLU A 54 -24.32 -2.11 -5.19
CA GLU A 54 -24.02 -2.28 -6.62
C GLU A 54 -23.44 -1.02 -7.29
N ARG A 55 -23.60 0.15 -6.67
CA ARG A 55 -22.97 1.40 -7.10
C ARG A 55 -21.45 1.35 -7.04
N PHE A 56 -20.86 0.42 -6.30
CA PHE A 56 -19.42 0.36 -6.09
C PHE A 56 -18.81 -0.92 -6.67
N THR A 57 -17.73 -0.74 -7.42
CA THR A 57 -16.94 -1.85 -7.96
C THR A 57 -15.54 -1.82 -7.36
N ARG A 58 -15.06 -2.97 -6.88
CA ARG A 58 -13.66 -3.10 -6.45
C ARG A 58 -12.77 -3.19 -7.68
N VAL A 59 -11.90 -2.19 -7.86
CA VAL A 59 -10.98 -2.06 -9.01
C VAL A 59 -9.51 -2.27 -8.64
N GLY A 60 -9.23 -2.62 -7.38
CA GLY A 60 -7.89 -2.89 -6.89
C GLY A 60 -7.84 -3.32 -5.43
N LEU A 61 -6.66 -3.24 -4.84
CA LEU A 61 -6.39 -3.64 -3.46
C LEU A 61 -6.99 -2.65 -2.47
N GLY A 62 -8.22 -2.91 -2.06
CA GLY A 62 -9.00 -1.99 -1.23
C GLY A 62 -9.38 -0.70 -1.97
N THR A 63 -9.30 -0.68 -3.30
CA THR A 63 -9.66 0.47 -4.14
C THR A 63 -11.02 0.23 -4.77
N TYR A 64 -11.91 1.19 -4.57
CA TYR A 64 -13.29 1.14 -5.04
C TYR A 64 -13.55 2.29 -5.99
N ALA A 65 -14.41 2.04 -6.97
CA ALA A 65 -14.86 3.04 -7.93
C ALA A 65 -16.37 2.99 -8.12
N LEU A 66 -16.93 4.06 -8.68
CA LEU A 66 -18.32 4.09 -9.09
C LEU A 66 -18.53 3.22 -10.33
N THR A 67 -19.46 2.27 -10.22
CA THR A 67 -19.77 1.29 -11.27
C THR A 67 -20.17 1.96 -12.59
N GLU A 68 -20.94 3.06 -12.52
CA GLU A 68 -21.38 3.84 -13.70
C GLU A 68 -20.22 4.49 -14.47
N TYR A 69 -19.07 4.73 -13.82
CA TYR A 69 -17.95 5.50 -14.38
C TYR A 69 -16.70 4.65 -14.65
N LEU A 70 -16.83 3.32 -14.67
CA LEU A 70 -15.69 2.41 -14.89
C LEU A 70 -14.98 2.65 -16.22
N ASP A 71 -15.73 3.01 -17.27
CA ASP A 71 -15.22 3.36 -18.60
C ASP A 71 -14.35 4.62 -18.62
N LYS A 72 -14.55 5.52 -17.64
CA LYS A 72 -13.79 6.78 -17.50
C LYS A 72 -12.52 6.63 -16.66
N LEU A 73 -12.32 5.47 -16.04
CA LEU A 73 -11.13 5.24 -15.22
C LEU A 73 -9.91 4.95 -16.09
N PRO A 74 -8.71 5.43 -15.71
CA PRO A 74 -7.50 5.00 -16.39
C PRO A 74 -7.35 3.48 -16.24
N VAL A 75 -7.21 2.77 -17.35
CA VAL A 75 -7.05 1.32 -17.35
C VAL A 75 -5.62 1.02 -16.87
N SER A 76 -5.49 0.27 -15.77
CA SER A 76 -4.19 -0.31 -15.44
C SER A 76 -3.90 -1.42 -16.45
N PRO A 77 -2.69 -1.50 -17.04
CA PRO A 77 -2.38 -2.52 -18.02
C PRO A 77 -2.62 -3.90 -17.41
N LYS A 78 -3.50 -4.69 -18.03
CA LYS A 78 -3.70 -6.08 -17.63
C LYS A 78 -2.38 -6.83 -17.84
N PRO A 79 -1.96 -7.72 -16.92
CA PRO A 79 -0.79 -8.55 -17.14
C PRO A 79 -1.00 -9.36 -18.43
N GLN A 80 0.02 -9.39 -19.28
CA GLN A 80 0.00 -10.09 -20.56
C GLN A 80 0.36 -11.57 -20.40
N ASN A 81 1.01 -11.93 -19.30
CA ASN A 81 1.43 -13.29 -18.96
C ASN A 81 1.53 -13.47 -17.43
N GLU A 82 1.71 -14.72 -16.99
CA GLU A 82 1.85 -15.08 -15.57
C GLU A 82 3.04 -14.42 -14.88
N GLU A 83 4.12 -14.15 -15.62
CA GLU A 83 5.33 -13.52 -15.08
C GLU A 83 5.07 -12.06 -14.71
N GLN A 84 4.38 -11.31 -15.59
CA GLN A 84 3.93 -9.95 -15.30
C GLN A 84 2.90 -9.92 -14.17
N GLU A 85 2.04 -10.93 -14.05
CA GLU A 85 1.10 -11.01 -12.93
C GLU A 85 1.82 -11.20 -11.58
N LYS A 86 2.84 -12.07 -11.55
CA LYS A 86 3.71 -12.25 -10.38
C LYS A 86 4.44 -10.94 -10.07
N GLU A 87 5.04 -10.29 -11.06
CA GLU A 87 5.74 -9.01 -10.87
C GLU A 87 4.80 -7.92 -10.31
N GLN A 88 3.59 -7.78 -10.88
CA GLN A 88 2.59 -6.84 -10.37
C GLN A 88 2.19 -7.16 -8.94
N THR A 89 2.04 -8.44 -8.59
CA THR A 89 1.74 -8.87 -7.23
C THR A 89 2.89 -8.56 -6.27
N HIS A 90 4.14 -8.77 -6.69
CA HIS A 90 5.35 -8.49 -5.92
C HIS A 90 5.41 -7.00 -5.55
N TYR A 91 5.27 -6.13 -6.54
CA TYR A 91 5.24 -4.68 -6.33
C TYR A 91 4.02 -4.22 -5.53
N ALA A 92 2.88 -4.88 -5.69
CA ALA A 92 1.69 -4.55 -4.93
C ALA A 92 1.88 -4.82 -3.43
N ILE A 93 2.48 -5.96 -3.07
CA ILE A 93 2.83 -6.27 -1.67
C ILE A 93 3.82 -5.26 -1.12
N GLN A 94 4.85 -4.89 -1.89
CA GLN A 94 5.81 -3.85 -1.46
C GLN A 94 5.09 -2.52 -1.18
N GLY A 95 4.21 -2.09 -2.08
CA GLY A 95 3.40 -0.88 -1.89
C GLY A 95 2.53 -0.92 -0.62
N MET A 96 1.90 -2.07 -0.32
CA MET A 96 1.16 -2.25 0.94
C MET A 96 2.08 -2.12 2.16
N LEU A 97 3.25 -2.76 2.14
CA LEU A 97 4.20 -2.72 3.25
C LEU A 97 4.71 -1.30 3.50
N LEU A 98 4.97 -0.52 2.45
CA LEU A 98 5.31 0.91 2.58
C LEU A 98 4.17 1.69 3.24
N GLU A 99 2.92 1.53 2.79
CA GLU A 99 1.78 2.22 3.41
C GLU A 99 1.59 1.84 4.88
N ILE A 100 1.73 0.56 5.23
CA ILE A 100 1.63 0.10 6.63
C ILE A 100 2.74 0.71 7.48
N GLY A 101 3.99 0.71 7.00
CA GLY A 101 5.12 1.29 7.71
C GLY A 101 4.91 2.78 7.99
N ASN A 102 4.46 3.52 6.98
CA ASN A 102 4.13 4.94 7.10
C ASN A 102 3.04 5.20 8.15
N VAL A 103 1.96 4.41 8.12
CA VAL A 103 0.86 4.51 9.12
C VAL A 103 1.36 4.20 10.53
N LYS A 104 2.30 3.28 10.67
CA LYS A 104 2.94 2.96 11.95
C LYS A 104 4.02 3.97 12.38
N GLY A 105 4.25 5.02 11.59
CA GLY A 105 5.19 6.10 11.91
C GLY A 105 6.66 5.77 11.66
N PHE A 106 6.96 4.70 10.93
CA PHE A 106 8.32 4.40 10.46
C PHE A 106 8.66 5.19 9.21
N ASP A 107 9.96 5.40 9.00
CA ASP A 107 10.46 5.85 7.71
C ASP A 107 10.66 4.64 6.79
N THR A 108 10.23 4.72 5.53
CA THR A 108 10.13 3.55 4.66
C THR A 108 10.94 3.72 3.38
N TYR A 109 11.49 2.61 2.90
CA TYR A 109 12.33 2.53 1.71
C TYR A 109 12.01 1.28 0.89
N SER A 110 12.10 1.41 -0.44
CA SER A 110 12.15 0.29 -1.38
C SER A 110 13.09 0.64 -2.55
N PRO A 111 13.89 -0.30 -3.09
CA PRO A 111 14.71 -0.07 -4.27
C PRO A 111 13.86 0.09 -5.55
N ASN A 112 12.64 -0.47 -5.59
CA ASN A 112 11.76 -0.51 -6.77
C ASN A 112 10.99 0.80 -6.97
N LYS A 113 11.70 1.93 -7.04
CA LYS A 113 11.15 3.30 -7.07
C LYS A 113 10.05 3.53 -8.12
N ASN A 114 10.20 2.93 -9.30
CA ASN A 114 9.31 3.12 -10.45
C ASN A 114 8.18 2.09 -10.52
N ALA A 115 8.15 1.12 -9.60
CA ALA A 115 7.09 0.13 -9.56
C ALA A 115 5.75 0.78 -9.19
N LEU A 116 4.67 0.31 -9.83
CA LEU A 116 3.35 0.90 -9.70
C LEU A 116 2.51 0.18 -8.63
N PHE A 117 1.98 0.93 -7.68
CA PHE A 117 0.98 0.46 -6.71
C PHE A 117 -0.15 1.47 -6.60
N ASN A 118 -1.40 1.02 -6.78
CA ASN A 118 -2.59 1.88 -6.71
C ASN A 118 -2.44 3.19 -7.52
N ARG A 119 -1.91 3.07 -8.74
CA ARG A 119 -1.70 4.19 -9.70
C ARG A 119 -0.64 5.22 -9.27
N LYS A 120 0.21 4.86 -8.30
CA LYS A 120 1.34 5.67 -7.84
C LYS A 120 2.62 4.88 -7.93
N ASN A 121 3.72 5.54 -8.24
CA ASN A 121 5.04 4.93 -8.13
C ASN A 121 5.37 4.72 -6.65
N LEU A 122 6.12 3.67 -6.30
CA LEU A 122 6.56 3.44 -4.92
C LEU A 122 7.40 4.62 -4.39
N SER A 123 8.11 5.34 -5.26
CA SER A 123 8.81 6.59 -4.92
C SER A 123 7.91 7.69 -4.36
N GLN A 124 6.62 7.68 -4.69
CA GLN A 124 5.64 8.64 -4.17
C GLN A 124 5.01 8.19 -2.83
N ILE A 125 5.37 6.99 -2.35
CA ILE A 125 4.82 6.36 -1.15
C ILE A 125 5.90 6.23 -0.09
N MET A 126 7.10 5.80 -0.47
CA MET A 126 8.26 5.71 0.43
C MET A 126 8.60 7.09 1.01
N THR A 127 9.16 7.12 2.22
CA THR A 127 9.55 8.39 2.87
C THR A 127 11.04 8.70 2.74
N ILE A 128 11.87 7.70 2.45
CA ILE A 128 13.32 7.83 2.31
C ILE A 128 13.70 7.81 0.84
N GLU A 129 14.10 8.93 0.25
CA GLU A 129 14.55 8.95 -1.15
C GLU A 129 15.99 8.44 -1.34
N ILE A 130 16.87 8.83 -0.43
CA ILE A 130 18.30 8.49 -0.42
C ILE A 130 18.54 7.47 0.69
N PHE A 131 19.07 6.30 0.32
CA PHE A 131 19.31 5.23 1.28
C PHE A 131 20.32 5.66 2.37
N PRO A 132 20.02 5.44 3.67
CA PRO A 132 20.86 5.94 4.75
C PRO A 132 22.15 5.11 4.91
N ASN A 133 23.25 5.80 5.24
CA ASN A 133 24.52 5.16 5.62
C ASN A 133 24.54 4.86 7.13
N PHE A 134 23.76 3.87 7.56
CA PHE A 134 23.58 3.55 8.99
C PHE A 134 24.69 2.65 9.59
N THR A 135 25.61 2.15 8.75
CA THR A 135 26.68 1.21 9.14
C THR A 135 27.78 1.17 8.08
N TYR A 136 28.64 0.15 8.12
CA TYR A 136 29.71 -0.12 7.17
C TYR A 136 29.22 -0.15 5.71
N PRO A 137 30.01 0.39 4.76
CA PRO A 137 29.61 0.49 3.35
C PRO A 137 29.19 -0.83 2.70
N GLU A 138 29.81 -1.95 3.06
CA GLU A 138 29.51 -3.30 2.55
C GLU A 138 28.10 -3.76 2.94
N ILE A 139 27.72 -3.60 4.20
CA ILE A 139 26.39 -3.95 4.68
C ILE A 139 25.36 -3.02 4.04
N VAL A 140 25.65 -1.72 3.93
CA VAL A 140 24.77 -0.73 3.27
C VAL A 140 24.54 -1.11 1.79
N ARG A 141 25.59 -1.55 1.08
CA ARG A 141 25.48 -1.98 -0.32
C ARG A 141 24.53 -3.16 -0.50
N THR A 142 24.53 -4.12 0.43
CA THR A 142 23.64 -5.28 0.39
C THR A 142 22.22 -4.91 0.83
N ALA A 143 22.07 -4.22 1.96
CA ALA A 143 20.79 -3.86 2.56
C ALA A 143 19.93 -2.98 1.64
N LYS A 144 20.56 -2.16 0.78
CA LYS A 144 19.87 -1.31 -0.19
C LYS A 144 18.99 -2.10 -1.18
N PHE A 145 19.26 -3.39 -1.38
CA PHE A 145 18.49 -4.25 -2.29
C PHE A 145 17.46 -5.12 -1.56
N ILE A 146 17.18 -4.86 -0.29
CA ILE A 146 16.03 -5.47 0.40
C ILE A 146 14.75 -4.79 -0.09
N ASP A 147 13.73 -5.58 -0.43
CA ASP A 147 12.52 -5.11 -1.09
C ASP A 147 11.81 -3.98 -0.35
N VAL A 148 11.64 -4.12 0.97
CA VAL A 148 11.11 -3.06 1.82
C VAL A 148 11.87 -3.01 3.15
N LEU A 149 12.29 -1.81 3.52
CA LEU A 149 12.90 -1.52 4.82
C LEU A 149 12.12 -0.45 5.56
N TRP A 150 11.90 -0.67 6.85
CA TRP A 150 11.38 0.33 7.77
C TRP A 150 12.46 0.74 8.75
N PHE A 151 12.66 2.03 8.89
CA PHE A 151 13.64 2.65 9.76
C PHE A 151 12.93 3.31 10.96
N ASN A 152 13.56 3.17 12.12
CA ASN A 152 13.14 3.90 13.32
C ASN A 152 13.57 5.37 13.24
N LYS A 153 13.09 6.19 14.18
CA LYS A 153 13.41 7.63 14.25
C LYS A 153 14.89 7.97 14.42
N ARG A 154 15.74 6.99 14.77
CA ARG A 154 17.20 7.15 14.86
C ARG A 154 17.91 6.83 13.54
N GLY A 155 17.17 6.47 12.48
CA GLY A 155 17.73 6.14 11.17
C GLY A 155 18.28 4.71 11.07
N PHE A 156 17.96 3.82 12.00
CA PHE A 156 18.37 2.40 11.95
C PHE A 156 17.25 1.51 11.43
N PRO A 157 17.57 0.47 10.64
CA PRO A 157 16.58 -0.50 10.19
C PRO A 157 15.95 -1.19 11.41
N LYS A 158 14.61 -1.27 11.43
CA LYS A 158 13.85 -1.99 12.46
C LYS A 158 13.09 -3.18 11.89
N PHE A 159 12.65 -3.07 10.64
CA PHE A 159 11.97 -4.17 9.93
C PHE A 159 12.50 -4.27 8.50
N ALA A 160 12.77 -5.50 8.07
CA ALA A 160 13.07 -5.85 6.69
C ALA A 160 12.05 -6.85 6.17
N PHE A 161 11.64 -6.67 4.93
CA PHE A 161 10.70 -7.53 4.24
C PHE A 161 11.29 -7.91 2.89
N GLU A 162 11.28 -9.21 2.59
CA GLU A 162 11.56 -9.77 1.27
C GLU A 162 10.28 -10.43 0.77
N VAL A 163 9.83 -10.04 -0.42
CA VAL A 163 8.58 -10.49 -1.03
C VAL A 163 8.91 -11.54 -2.07
N GLU A 164 8.73 -12.80 -1.73
CA GLU A 164 9.22 -13.91 -2.55
C GLU A 164 8.06 -14.70 -3.15
N ILE A 165 7.76 -14.39 -4.42
CA ILE A 165 6.69 -15.06 -5.19
C ILE A 165 7.20 -16.34 -5.86
N THR A 166 8.53 -16.55 -5.87
CA THR A 166 9.16 -17.76 -6.37
C THR A 166 9.73 -18.60 -5.23
N THR A 167 10.24 -19.80 -5.52
CA THR A 167 10.75 -20.74 -4.50
C THR A 167 12.19 -20.43 -4.03
N GLY A 168 12.76 -19.27 -4.39
CA GLY A 168 14.18 -18.93 -4.28
C GLY A 168 14.63 -18.16 -3.03
N PHE A 169 14.24 -18.56 -1.82
CA PHE A 169 14.50 -17.77 -0.59
C PHE A 169 15.97 -17.70 -0.10
N ARG A 170 16.90 -18.46 -0.69
CA ARG A 170 18.31 -18.49 -0.24
C ARG A 170 18.99 -17.13 -0.31
N ASN A 171 18.75 -16.37 -1.38
CA ASN A 171 19.34 -15.05 -1.55
C ASN A 171 18.85 -14.07 -0.49
N SER A 172 17.56 -14.12 -0.15
CA SER A 172 16.95 -13.31 0.91
C SER A 172 17.59 -13.61 2.28
N LEU A 173 17.94 -14.86 2.57
CA LEU A 173 18.63 -15.24 3.81
C LEU A 173 20.06 -14.71 3.89
N VAL A 174 20.79 -14.66 2.78
CA VAL A 174 22.15 -14.08 2.74
C VAL A 174 22.11 -12.57 3.00
N LYS A 175 21.14 -11.85 2.41
CA LYS A 175 20.96 -10.42 2.73
C LYS A 175 20.66 -10.22 4.22
N PHE A 176 19.90 -11.13 4.83
CA PHE A 176 19.58 -11.07 6.25
C PHE A 176 20.78 -11.35 7.16
N SER A 177 21.66 -12.29 6.81
CA SER A 177 22.83 -12.59 7.66
C SER A 177 23.73 -11.36 7.87
N GLU A 178 23.85 -10.50 6.86
CA GLU A 178 24.58 -9.22 6.93
C GLU A 178 23.96 -8.20 7.92
N LEU A 179 22.69 -8.40 8.29
CA LEU A 179 21.96 -7.52 9.21
C LEU A 179 21.71 -8.17 10.58
N SER A 180 22.31 -9.33 10.84
CA SER A 180 22.09 -10.12 12.07
C SER A 180 22.54 -9.41 13.35
N ASP A 181 23.48 -8.47 13.26
CA ASP A 181 23.97 -7.67 14.39
C ASP A 181 23.03 -6.52 14.80
N PHE A 182 21.94 -6.28 14.04
CA PHE A 182 20.98 -5.21 14.34
C PHE A 182 19.77 -5.74 15.13
N ASP A 183 19.27 -4.95 16.08
CA ASP A 183 17.98 -5.20 16.74
C ASP A 183 16.80 -4.92 15.78
N MET A 184 16.55 -5.88 14.90
CA MET A 184 15.53 -5.80 13.87
C MET A 184 14.78 -7.12 13.67
N LYS A 185 13.64 -7.03 12.97
CA LYS A 185 12.87 -8.22 12.55
C LYS A 185 12.90 -8.36 11.03
N PHE A 186 13.09 -9.58 10.58
CA PHE A 186 13.06 -9.94 9.17
C PHE A 186 11.81 -10.78 8.87
N TYR A 187 11.14 -10.46 7.78
CA TYR A 187 9.94 -11.14 7.31
C TYR A 187 10.14 -11.57 5.86
N LEU A 188 9.93 -12.86 5.61
CA LEU A 188 9.74 -13.38 4.25
C LEU A 188 8.23 -13.43 3.99
N ILE A 189 7.78 -12.75 2.94
CA ILE A 189 6.37 -12.71 2.52
C ILE A 189 6.27 -13.56 1.26
N ALA A 190 5.55 -14.68 1.32
CA ALA A 190 5.37 -15.63 0.23
C ALA A 190 3.89 -16.02 0.10
#